data_AF-A0A1R1S6T7-F1
#
_entry.id   AF-A0A1R1S6T7-F1
#
_cell.length_a   1.000
_cell.length_b   1.000
_cell.length_c   1.000
_cell.angle_alpha   90.00
_cell.angle_beta   90.00
_cell.angle_gamma   90.00
#
_symmetry.space_group_name_H-M   'P 1'
#
loop_
_entity.id
_entity.type
_entity.pdbx_description
1 polymer ?
#
loop_
_entity_poly.entity_id
_entity_poly.type
_entity_poly.pdbx_seq_one_letter_code
_entity_poly.pdbx_strand_id
1 'polypeptide(L)'
;MHALWAQSPSVPVTLPCGTAFDVVSMDALFGRRVVSRLWTDGPGTGPVATQRDRVMLFAAPGAARRLGALLGWEEWAATAPPLLCYGWGDAVTVPPPYPQETPAPASTGRWLVAPDVRRPWLPGPEALLWACVRAARAASQLLGRTPVTSAPAVFPG
;
A
#
# COMPACT_ATOMS: atom_id res chain seq x y z
N MET A 1 -14.35 9.40 15.04
CA MET A 1 -13.00 9.62 14.47
C MET A 1 -12.35 10.91 15.00
N HIS A 2 -12.97 12.10 14.83
CA HIS A 2 -12.46 13.38 15.37
C HIS A 2 -12.17 13.38 16.88
N ALA A 3 -13.00 12.70 17.68
CA ALA A 3 -12.86 12.72 19.15
C ALA A 3 -11.60 12.02 19.68
N LEU A 4 -11.07 11.02 18.96
CA LEU A 4 -9.85 10.29 19.38
C LEU A 4 -8.57 11.09 19.07
N TRP A 5 -8.53 11.78 17.92
CA TRP A 5 -7.37 12.59 17.55
C TRP A 5 -7.30 13.95 18.24
N ALA A 6 -8.44 14.54 18.59
CA ALA A 6 -8.47 15.81 19.34
C ALA A 6 -7.85 15.69 20.75
N GLN A 7 -7.84 14.49 21.33
CA GLN A 7 -7.35 14.25 22.70
C GLN A 7 -5.87 13.82 22.74
N SER A 8 -5.31 13.32 21.64
CA SER A 8 -3.91 12.84 21.59
C SER A 8 -3.38 12.85 20.15
N PRO A 9 -3.00 14.03 19.61
CA PRO A 9 -2.57 14.19 18.21
C PRO A 9 -1.21 13.52 17.90
N SER A 10 -0.48 13.10 18.94
CA SER A 10 0.87 12.52 18.88
C SER A 10 0.90 11.00 19.06
N VAL A 11 -0.25 10.34 19.28
CA VAL A 11 -0.31 8.91 19.59
C VAL A 11 -0.90 8.12 18.42
N PRO A 12 -0.34 6.95 18.05
CA PRO A 12 -0.96 6.06 17.08
C PRO A 12 -2.37 5.65 17.53
N VAL A 13 -3.34 5.70 16.62
CA VAL A 13 -4.74 5.35 16.94
C VAL A 13 -5.14 4.11 16.18
N THR A 14 -5.78 3.16 16.87
CA THR A 14 -6.36 1.99 16.22
C THR A 14 -7.80 2.30 15.80
N LEU A 15 -8.10 2.05 14.54
CA LEU A 15 -9.40 2.36 13.95
C LEU A 15 -10.02 1.10 13.32
N PRO A 16 -11.34 0.90 13.47
CA PRO A 16 -12.02 -0.23 12.86
C PRO A 16 -12.12 -0.03 11.34
N CYS A 17 -11.78 -1.07 10.59
CA CYS A 17 -11.92 -1.16 9.14
C CYS A 17 -13.34 -1.63 8.74
N GLY A 18 -13.69 -1.45 7.46
CA GLY A 18 -14.96 -1.94 6.88
C GLY A 18 -16.20 -1.10 7.12
N THR A 19 -16.09 0.02 7.85
CA THR A 19 -17.22 0.96 8.05
C THR A 19 -17.04 2.22 7.21
N ALA A 20 -15.98 2.99 7.48
CA ALA A 20 -15.66 4.22 6.77
C ALA A 20 -14.56 4.03 5.70
N PHE A 21 -13.71 3.03 5.87
CA PHE A 21 -12.62 2.70 4.95
C PHE A 21 -12.17 1.25 5.16
N ASP A 22 -11.57 0.69 4.13
CA ASP A 22 -10.79 -0.54 4.18
C ASP A 22 -9.30 -0.19 4.11
N VAL A 23 -8.42 -1.11 4.50
CA VAL A 23 -6.97 -0.92 4.35
C VAL A 23 -6.33 -2.10 3.63
N VAL A 24 -5.48 -1.80 2.65
CA VAL A 24 -4.64 -2.80 1.99
C VAL A 24 -3.20 -2.53 2.36
N SER A 25 -2.59 -3.49 3.08
CA SER A 25 -1.19 -3.42 3.48
C SER A 25 -0.32 -4.29 2.58
N MET A 26 0.74 -3.69 2.07
CA MET A 26 1.63 -4.26 1.07
C MET A 26 3.07 -4.13 1.55
N ASP A 27 3.97 -4.98 1.04
CA ASP A 27 5.41 -4.76 1.16
C ASP A 27 5.81 -3.34 0.74
N ALA A 28 6.81 -2.75 1.39
CA ALA A 28 7.20 -1.36 1.14
C ALA A 28 7.53 -1.07 -0.33
N LEU A 29 8.27 -1.96 -1.00
CA LEU A 29 8.72 -1.72 -2.36
C LEU A 29 7.58 -1.91 -3.36
N PHE A 30 6.76 -2.95 -3.17
CA PHE A 30 5.58 -3.17 -4.00
C PHE A 30 4.54 -2.06 -3.81
N GLY A 31 4.23 -1.73 -2.56
CA GLY A 31 3.28 -0.68 -2.22
C GLY A 31 3.66 0.68 -2.77
N ARG A 32 4.95 1.05 -2.74
CA ARG A 32 5.43 2.28 -3.40
C ARG A 32 5.14 2.29 -4.91
N ARG A 33 5.33 1.17 -5.60
CA ARG A 33 5.01 1.06 -7.04
C ARG A 33 3.51 1.17 -7.31
N VAL A 34 2.68 0.53 -6.47
CA VAL A 34 1.21 0.64 -6.56
C VAL A 34 0.76 2.08 -6.37
N VAL A 35 1.28 2.76 -5.35
CA VAL A 35 1.03 4.19 -5.08
C VAL A 35 1.47 5.06 -6.26
N SER A 36 2.68 4.83 -6.80
CA SER A 36 3.14 5.55 -8.00
C SER A 36 2.21 5.35 -9.20
N ARG A 37 1.67 4.14 -9.41
CA ARG A 37 0.71 3.89 -10.50
C ARG A 37 -0.61 4.62 -10.31
N LEU A 38 -1.16 4.59 -9.09
CA LEU A 38 -2.38 5.33 -8.77
C LEU A 38 -2.21 6.83 -8.93
N TRP A 39 -1.01 7.34 -8.63
CA TRP A 39 -0.69 8.76 -8.76
C TRP A 39 -0.47 9.19 -10.21
N THR A 40 0.30 8.43 -10.99
CA THR A 40 0.71 8.82 -12.36
C THR A 40 -0.35 8.52 -13.39
N ASP A 41 -0.96 7.33 -13.35
CA ASP A 41 -1.83 6.82 -14.42
C ASP A 41 -3.26 6.55 -13.91
N GLY A 42 -3.52 6.80 -12.62
CA GLY A 42 -4.76 6.48 -11.94
C GLY A 42 -5.56 7.71 -11.49
N PRO A 43 -6.74 7.49 -10.88
CA PRO A 43 -7.61 8.55 -10.36
C PRO A 43 -7.06 9.30 -9.13
N GLY A 44 -5.80 9.09 -8.77
CA GLY A 44 -5.18 9.61 -7.55
C GLY A 44 -5.03 8.54 -6.47
N THR A 45 -4.33 8.90 -5.39
CA THR A 45 -4.18 8.06 -4.20
C THR A 45 -5.06 8.61 -3.08
N GLY A 46 -5.73 7.72 -2.35
CA GLY A 46 -6.28 8.09 -1.05
C GLY A 46 -5.17 8.33 -0.01
N PRO A 47 -5.52 8.40 1.28
CA PRO A 47 -4.54 8.44 2.36
C PRO A 47 -3.62 7.23 2.28
N VAL A 48 -2.32 7.46 2.48
CA VAL A 48 -1.30 6.42 2.46
C VAL A 48 -0.40 6.61 3.66
N ALA A 49 -0.21 5.54 4.43
CA ALA A 49 0.72 5.49 5.54
C ALA A 49 1.77 4.41 5.31
N THR A 50 2.94 4.57 5.90
CA THR A 50 3.92 3.50 6.08
C THR A 50 3.94 3.09 7.53
N GLN A 51 3.94 1.79 7.78
CA GLN A 51 4.11 1.22 9.10
C GLN A 51 5.13 0.08 9.01
N ARG A 52 6.26 0.23 9.72
CA ARG A 52 7.43 -0.66 9.58
C ARG A 52 7.86 -0.71 8.10
N ASP A 53 7.99 -1.91 7.55
CA ASP A 53 8.37 -2.16 6.16
C ASP A 53 7.16 -2.39 5.25
N ARG A 54 6.02 -1.80 5.60
CA ARG A 54 4.78 -1.94 4.83
C ARG A 54 4.16 -0.61 4.51
N VAL A 55 3.52 -0.55 3.35
CA VAL A 55 2.69 0.56 2.90
C VAL A 55 1.23 0.17 3.12
N MET A 56 0.50 0.99 3.85
CA MET A 56 -0.93 0.88 4.11
C MET A 56 -1.66 1.91 3.27
N LEU A 57 -2.52 1.43 2.38
CA LEU A 57 -3.31 2.26 1.50
C LEU A 57 -4.78 2.16 1.91
N PHE A 58 -5.39 3.32 2.15
CA PHE A 58 -6.79 3.42 2.58
C PHE A 58 -7.70 3.40 1.36
N ALA A 59 -8.69 2.53 1.39
CA ALA A 59 -9.56 2.20 0.27
C ALA A 59 -11.04 2.36 0.64
N ALA A 60 -11.90 2.38 -0.37
CA ALA A 60 -13.34 2.43 -0.14
C ALA A 60 -13.82 1.20 0.65
N PRO A 61 -14.83 1.32 1.53
CA PRO A 61 -15.37 0.19 2.27
C PRO A 61 -15.78 -0.97 1.36
N GLY A 62 -15.38 -2.19 1.72
CA GLY A 62 -15.58 -3.41 0.93
C GLY A 62 -14.55 -3.65 -0.19
N ALA A 63 -13.65 -2.70 -0.46
CA ALA A 63 -12.60 -2.86 -1.45
C ALA A 63 -11.57 -3.93 -1.06
N ALA A 64 -11.21 -4.06 0.21
CA ALA A 64 -10.22 -5.05 0.66
C ALA A 64 -10.72 -6.48 0.40
N ARG A 65 -11.98 -6.77 0.74
CA ARG A 65 -12.60 -8.08 0.50
C ARG A 65 -12.69 -8.40 -1.00
N ARG A 66 -13.13 -7.42 -1.80
CA ARG A 66 -13.28 -7.61 -3.25
C ARG A 66 -11.92 -7.73 -3.94
N LEU A 67 -10.92 -6.97 -3.53
CA LEU A 67 -9.55 -7.07 -4.04
C LEU A 67 -8.93 -8.43 -3.71
N GLY A 68 -9.07 -8.92 -2.47
CA GLY A 68 -8.58 -10.24 -2.09
C GLY A 68 -9.21 -11.35 -2.94
N ALA A 69 -10.52 -11.28 -3.20
CA ALA A 69 -11.20 -12.23 -4.09
C ALA A 69 -10.71 -12.14 -5.54
N LEU A 70 -10.47 -10.94 -6.06
CA LEU A 70 -9.98 -10.72 -7.43
C LEU A 70 -8.53 -11.21 -7.62
N LEU A 71 -7.67 -11.00 -6.62
CA LEU A 71 -6.29 -11.49 -6.64
C LEU A 71 -6.18 -13.00 -6.39
N GLY A 72 -7.20 -13.61 -5.78
CA GLY A 72 -7.29 -15.06 -5.59
C GLY A 72 -7.54 -15.84 -6.88
N TRP A 73 -7.81 -15.18 -8.01
CA TRP A 73 -7.77 -15.82 -9.32
C TRP A 73 -6.32 -16.15 -9.70
N GLU A 74 -6.07 -17.43 -10.00
CA GLU A 74 -4.76 -18.09 -10.10
C GLU A 74 -3.73 -17.34 -10.97
N GLU A 75 -4.20 -16.69 -12.04
CA GLU A 75 -3.39 -15.90 -12.97
C GLU A 75 -2.71 -14.67 -12.33
N TRP A 76 -3.28 -14.12 -11.26
CA TRP A 76 -2.77 -12.93 -10.57
C TRP A 76 -1.99 -13.26 -9.31
N ALA A 77 -2.39 -14.35 -8.62
CA ALA A 77 -1.79 -14.80 -7.36
C ALA A 77 -0.29 -15.11 -7.49
N ALA A 78 0.16 -15.62 -8.64
CA ALA A 78 1.57 -15.95 -8.88
C ALA A 78 2.46 -14.72 -9.10
N THR A 79 1.89 -13.55 -9.45
CA THR A 79 2.66 -12.37 -9.89
C THR A 79 2.71 -11.28 -8.82
N ALA A 80 1.69 -11.19 -7.96
CA ALA A 80 1.62 -10.17 -6.92
C ALA A 80 2.16 -10.70 -5.57
N PRO A 81 3.01 -9.93 -4.85
CA PRO A 81 3.40 -10.26 -3.48
C PRO A 81 2.18 -10.37 -2.56
N PRO A 82 2.27 -11.12 -1.44
CA PRO A 82 1.14 -11.31 -0.54
C PRO A 82 0.67 -9.96 0.04
N LEU A 83 -0.57 -9.60 -0.28
CA LEU A 83 -1.24 -8.42 0.25
C LEU A 83 -2.06 -8.79 1.48
N LEU A 84 -2.06 -7.93 2.49
CA LEU A 84 -2.94 -8.05 3.64
C LEU A 84 -4.14 -7.12 3.44
N CYS A 85 -5.32 -7.71 3.33
CA CYS A 85 -6.57 -6.99 3.10
C CYS A 85 -7.34 -6.90 4.42
N TYR A 86 -7.44 -5.70 4.98
CA TYR A 86 -8.18 -5.41 6.21
C TYR A 86 -9.53 -4.79 5.88
N GLY A 87 -10.61 -5.50 6.24
CA GLY A 87 -11.98 -5.12 5.94
C GLY A 87 -12.86 -5.09 7.18
N TRP A 88 -14.12 -5.44 7.02
CA TRP A 88 -15.08 -5.45 8.12
C TRP A 88 -14.67 -6.44 9.23
N GLY A 89 -14.64 -5.94 10.47
CA GLY A 89 -14.21 -6.72 11.64
C GLY A 89 -12.72 -6.59 11.96
N ASP A 90 -11.92 -6.05 11.05
CA ASP A 90 -10.50 -5.78 11.29
C ASP A 90 -10.30 -4.40 11.92
N ALA A 91 -9.15 -4.22 12.56
CA ALA A 91 -8.71 -2.92 13.05
C ALA A 91 -7.25 -2.67 12.68
N VAL A 92 -6.93 -1.44 12.28
CA VAL A 92 -5.57 -1.05 11.89
C VAL A 92 -5.10 0.13 12.73
N THR A 93 -3.82 0.08 13.13
CA THR A 93 -3.17 1.20 13.81
C THR A 93 -2.68 2.19 12.78
N VAL A 94 -3.20 3.41 12.82
CA VAL A 94 -2.79 4.48 11.92
C VAL A 94 -1.81 5.41 12.64
N PRO A 95 -0.80 5.93 11.92
CA PRO A 95 0.16 6.82 12.54
C PRO A 95 -0.48 8.16 12.93
N PRO A 96 0.10 8.86 13.91
CA PRO A 96 -0.40 10.17 14.30
C PRO A 96 -0.39 11.14 13.10
N PRO A 97 -1.40 12.01 12.97
CA PRO A 97 -1.48 12.95 11.84
C PRO A 97 -0.36 13.99 11.85
N TYR A 98 0.16 14.33 13.03
CA TYR A 98 1.33 15.21 13.18
C TYR A 98 2.58 14.40 13.54
N PRO A 99 3.73 14.69 12.92
CA PRO A 99 5.00 14.13 13.35
C PRO A 99 5.26 14.54 14.81
N GLN A 100 5.67 13.59 15.65
CA GLN A 100 6.13 13.94 17.00
C GLN A 100 7.41 14.77 16.88
N GLU A 101 7.49 15.89 17.61
CA GLU A 101 8.69 16.76 17.65
C GLU A 101 9.91 16.03 18.27
N THR A 102 9.65 14.98 19.04
CA THR A 102 10.69 14.06 19.53
C THR A 102 10.84 12.91 18.55
N PRO A 103 12.07 12.56 18.12
CA PRO A 103 12.30 11.38 17.29
C PRO A 103 11.87 10.13 18.05
N ALA A 104 10.62 9.72 17.84
CA ALA A 104 10.14 8.42 18.24
C ALA A 104 11.00 7.36 17.52
N PRO A 105 11.21 6.18 18.12
CA PRO A 105 11.95 5.12 17.46
C PRO A 105 11.39 4.89 16.05
N ALA A 106 12.27 4.58 15.10
CA ALA A 106 11.99 4.42 13.67
C ALA A 106 10.83 3.44 13.33
N SER A 107 10.27 2.77 14.33
CA SER A 107 9.08 1.92 14.30
C SER A 107 7.74 2.64 14.26
N THR A 108 7.71 3.96 14.49
CA THR A 108 6.44 4.72 14.53
C THR A 108 6.08 5.08 13.09
N GLY A 109 4.96 4.54 12.59
CA GLY A 109 4.54 4.76 11.21
C GLY A 109 4.45 6.24 10.85
N ARG A 110 4.51 6.56 9.55
CA ARG A 110 4.39 7.93 9.03
C ARG A 110 3.41 8.00 7.88
N TRP A 111 2.79 9.15 7.68
CA TRP A 111 1.97 9.40 6.50
C TRP A 111 2.88 9.66 5.28
N LEU A 112 2.62 8.98 4.17
CA LEU A 112 3.14 9.33 2.85
C LEU A 112 2.21 10.32 2.14
N VAL A 113 0.92 10.12 2.31
CA VAL A 113 -0.14 11.04 1.87
C VAL A 113 -1.09 11.20 3.05
N ALA A 114 -1.03 12.36 3.70
CA ALA A 114 -1.86 12.64 4.86
C ALA A 114 -3.33 12.85 4.45
N PRO A 115 -4.31 12.50 5.33
CA PRO A 115 -5.71 12.81 5.09
C PRO A 115 -5.97 14.31 5.24
N ASP A 116 -5.85 15.07 4.16
CA ASP A 116 -5.97 16.55 4.17
C ASP A 116 -7.44 17.04 4.18
N VAL A 117 -8.40 16.16 3.88
CA VAL A 117 -9.83 16.50 3.79
C VAL A 117 -10.70 15.56 4.61
N ARG A 118 -11.84 16.06 5.12
CA ARG A 118 -12.80 15.28 5.94
C ARG A 118 -13.35 14.03 5.25
N ARG A 119 -13.34 14.01 3.92
CA ARG A 119 -13.72 12.86 3.09
C ARG A 119 -12.69 12.74 1.97
N PRO A 120 -11.53 12.12 2.23
CA PRO A 120 -10.55 11.92 1.17
C PRO A 120 -11.16 10.99 0.13
N TRP A 121 -10.81 11.23 -1.14
CA TRP A 121 -11.15 10.27 -2.18
C TRP A 121 -10.46 8.94 -1.86
N LEU A 122 -11.20 7.83 -1.97
CA LEU A 122 -10.70 6.50 -1.67
C LEU A 122 -10.78 5.63 -2.93
N PRO A 123 -9.68 4.94 -3.30
CA PRO A 123 -9.70 4.03 -4.42
C PRO A 123 -10.64 2.86 -4.15
N GLY A 124 -11.49 2.59 -5.15
CA GLY A 124 -12.30 1.39 -5.21
C GLY A 124 -11.49 0.15 -5.57
N PRO A 125 -12.08 -1.05 -5.44
CA PRO A 125 -11.39 -2.32 -5.68
C PRO A 125 -10.83 -2.46 -7.10
N GLU A 126 -11.53 -1.92 -8.11
CA GLU A 126 -11.10 -1.98 -9.50
C GLU A 126 -9.84 -1.13 -9.75
N ALA A 127 -9.77 0.06 -9.14
CA ALA A 127 -8.58 0.92 -9.23
C ALA A 127 -7.37 0.29 -8.53
N LEU A 128 -7.60 -0.36 -7.37
CA LEU A 128 -6.56 -1.10 -6.67
C LEU A 128 -6.05 -2.30 -7.45
N LEU A 129 -6.95 -3.10 -8.02
CA LEU A 129 -6.59 -4.25 -8.83
C LEU A 129 -5.74 -3.80 -10.02
N TRP A 130 -6.20 -2.79 -10.78
CA TRP A 130 -5.47 -2.24 -11.91
C TRP A 130 -4.05 -1.78 -11.52
N ALA A 131 -3.90 -1.12 -10.37
CA ALA A 131 -2.61 -0.62 -9.90
C ALA A 131 -1.69 -1.76 -9.46
N CYS A 132 -2.21 -2.75 -8.73
CA CYS A 132 -1.49 -3.94 -8.32
C CYS A 132 -0.98 -4.73 -9.53
N VAL A 133 -1.83 -4.95 -10.53
CA VAL A 133 -1.47 -5.67 -11.76
C VAL A 133 -0.36 -4.96 -12.52
N ARG A 134 -0.46 -3.63 -12.70
CA ARG A 134 0.59 -2.87 -13.40
C ARG A 134 1.90 -2.84 -12.62
N ALA A 135 1.84 -2.73 -11.29
CA ALA A 135 3.02 -2.77 -10.44
C ALA A 135 3.72 -4.14 -10.50
N ALA A 136 2.95 -5.23 -10.49
CA ALA A 136 3.45 -6.60 -10.58
C ALA A 136 4.10 -6.87 -11.95
N ARG A 137 3.42 -6.53 -13.05
CA ARG A 137 3.98 -6.69 -14.41
C ARG A 137 5.28 -5.92 -14.62
N ALA A 138 5.35 -4.68 -14.12
CA ALA A 138 6.58 -3.89 -14.19
C ALA A 138 7.72 -4.53 -13.38
N ALA A 139 7.42 -5.18 -12.24
CA ALA A 139 8.40 -5.93 -11.46
C ALA A 139 8.96 -7.12 -12.24
N SER A 140 8.08 -7.93 -12.85
CA SER A 140 8.47 -9.09 -13.64
C SER A 140 9.30 -8.70 -14.86
N GLN A 141 8.95 -7.59 -15.54
CA GLN A 141 9.72 -7.07 -16.67
C GLN A 141 11.14 -6.64 -16.26
N LEU A 142 11.31 -6.05 -15.07
CA LEU A 142 12.64 -5.68 -14.58
C LEU A 142 13.48 -6.91 -14.23
N LEU A 143 12.87 -7.93 -13.62
CA LEU A 143 13.55 -9.19 -13.29
C LEU A 143 13.90 -10.01 -14.53
N GLY A 144 13.06 -10.00 -15.57
CA GLY A 144 13.34 -10.64 -16.86
C GLY A 144 14.29 -9.85 -17.77
N ARG A 145 14.66 -8.61 -17.41
CA ARG A 145 15.59 -7.74 -18.15
C ARG A 145 17.02 -7.83 -17.66
N THR A 146 17.37 -8.70 -16.72
CA THR A 146 18.76 -8.96 -16.38
C THR A 146 19.49 -9.47 -17.62
N PRO A 147 20.44 -8.72 -18.21
CA PRO A 147 21.23 -9.24 -19.29
C PRO A 147 22.09 -10.37 -18.71
N VAL A 148 21.78 -11.61 -19.08
CA VAL A 148 22.76 -12.69 -18.97
C VAL A 148 23.88 -12.33 -19.94
N THR A 149 24.90 -11.64 -19.45
CA THR A 149 26.14 -11.48 -20.23
C THR A 149 26.85 -12.83 -20.18
N SER A 150 26.45 -13.74 -21.07
CA SER A 150 27.27 -14.88 -21.41
C SER A 150 28.31 -14.41 -22.43
N ALA A 151 29.38 -13.79 -21.95
CA ALA A 151 30.58 -13.66 -22.76
C ALA A 151 31.34 -15.00 -22.67
N PRO A 152 31.55 -15.73 -23.78
CA PRO A 152 32.49 -16.85 -23.75
C PRO A 152 33.90 -16.27 -23.57
N ALA A 153 34.56 -16.62 -22.48
CA ALA A 153 35.98 -16.35 -22.30
C ALA A 153 36.77 -17.19 -23.32
N VAL A 154 37.10 -16.59 -24.46
CA VAL A 154 38.10 -17.12 -25.39
C VAL A 154 39.48 -16.77 -24.80
N PHE A 155 40.17 -17.76 -24.26
CA PHE A 155 41.59 -17.66 -23.94
C PHE A 155 42.41 -17.93 -25.22
N PRO A 156 43.30 -17.03 -25.66
CA PRO A 156 44.31 -17.37 -26.65
C PRO A 156 45.42 -18.20 -25.97
N GLY A 157 45.85 -19.26 -26.65
CA GLY A 157 46.96 -20.14 -26.25
C GLY A 157 48.33 -19.61 -26.63
#